data_AF-A0A1G5XQH1-F1
#
_entry.id   AF-A0A1G5XQH1-F1
#
_cell.length_a   1.000
_cell.length_b   1.000
_cell.length_c   1.000
_cell.angle_alpha   90.00
_cell.angle_beta   90.00
_cell.angle_gamma   90.00
#
_symmetry.space_group_name_H-M   'P 1'
#
loop_
_entity.id
_entity.type
_entity.pdbx_description
1 polymer ?
#
loop_
_entity_poly.entity_id
_entity_poly.type
_entity_poly.pdbx_seq_one_letter_code
_entity_poly.pdbx_strand_id
1 'polypeptide(L)'
;MRSMENIYICLASPIVVSILCLRREWRKSMIFILAGMTGYLLAAYVTSFFAGLIGCDTVITSHAISPAVEEVIKFLPIVFYLLVFEPKRRDCSNALLLVAVGFATFENVVFMTYYGAADLLDVLIRGFGTGAMHELCCCTVALGVFLLWDQPWLRAMGTFAFLCTAITFHAIFNIVVSGSTFSMWVGSAIPITIFGIYLAFFHKKL
;
A
#
# COMPACT_ATOMS: atom_id res chain seq x y z
N MET A 1 -15.39 9.09 -9.74
CA MET A 1 -15.71 7.65 -9.61
C MET A 1 -15.56 6.96 -10.93
N ARG A 2 -16.51 7.01 -11.90
CA ARG A 2 -16.47 6.29 -13.21
C ARG A 2 -15.12 6.12 -13.93
N SER A 3 -14.16 7.05 -13.78
CA SER A 3 -12.82 6.89 -14.36
C SER A 3 -11.93 5.88 -13.60
N MET A 4 -12.06 5.76 -12.28
CA MET A 4 -11.24 4.87 -11.45
C MET A 4 -11.56 3.40 -11.75
N GLU A 5 -12.83 3.03 -11.87
CA GLU A 5 -13.24 1.66 -12.22
C GLU A 5 -12.79 1.32 -13.65
N ASN A 6 -12.87 2.28 -14.58
CA ASN A 6 -12.37 2.09 -15.93
C ASN A 6 -10.85 1.87 -15.97
N ILE A 7 -10.06 2.68 -15.24
CA ILE A 7 -8.61 2.48 -15.11
C ILE A 7 -8.33 1.10 -14.48
N TYR A 8 -9.07 0.73 -13.43
CA TYR A 8 -8.94 -0.57 -12.79
C TYR A 8 -9.15 -1.70 -13.79
N ILE A 9 -10.24 -1.68 -14.56
CA ILE A 9 -10.53 -2.71 -15.58
C ILE A 9 -9.41 -2.76 -16.63
N CYS A 10 -8.94 -1.60 -17.11
CA CYS A 10 -7.86 -1.51 -18.10
C CYS A 10 -6.54 -2.12 -17.60
N LEU A 11 -6.20 -1.93 -16.32
CA LEU A 11 -4.96 -2.47 -15.75
C LEU A 11 -5.12 -3.92 -15.24
N ALA A 12 -6.28 -4.27 -14.68
CA ALA A 12 -6.56 -5.59 -14.14
C ALA A 12 -6.74 -6.63 -15.23
N SER A 13 -7.38 -6.29 -16.36
CA SER A 13 -7.64 -7.23 -17.46
C SER A 13 -6.38 -7.92 -18.01
N PRO A 14 -5.27 -7.22 -18.37
CA PRO A 14 -4.05 -7.89 -18.81
C PRO A 14 -3.38 -8.71 -17.70
N ILE A 15 -3.51 -8.31 -16.42
CA ILE A 15 -3.00 -9.09 -15.29
C ILE A 15 -3.78 -10.39 -15.13
N VAL A 16 -5.11 -10.36 -15.25
CA VAL A 16 -5.96 -11.55 -15.23
C VAL A 16 -5.58 -12.51 -16.35
N VAL A 17 -5.40 -12.00 -17.58
CA VAL A 17 -4.91 -12.82 -18.71
C VAL A 17 -3.54 -13.42 -18.39
N SER A 18 -2.62 -12.62 -17.83
CA SER A 18 -1.28 -13.09 -17.43
C SER A 18 -1.34 -14.20 -16.37
N ILE A 19 -2.26 -14.15 -15.41
CA ILE A 19 -2.48 -15.21 -14.42
C ILE A 19 -2.89 -16.53 -15.08
N LEU A 20 -3.71 -16.48 -16.14
CA LEU A 20 -4.13 -17.69 -16.86
C LEU A 20 -2.99 -18.32 -17.66
N CYS A 21 -2.08 -17.49 -18.20
CA CYS A 21 -1.01 -17.92 -19.10
C CYS A 21 0.30 -18.30 -18.40
N LEU A 22 0.64 -17.66 -17.28
CA LEU A 22 1.94 -17.84 -16.62
C LEU A 22 2.04 -19.16 -15.83
N ARG A 23 3.29 -19.57 -15.54
CA ARG A 23 3.57 -20.71 -14.64
C ARG A 23 3.14 -20.42 -13.21
N ARG A 24 2.85 -21.48 -12.45
CA ARG A 24 2.29 -21.42 -11.08
C ARG A 24 3.08 -20.49 -10.12
N GLU A 25 4.40 -20.44 -10.27
CA GLU A 25 5.27 -19.58 -9.45
C GLU A 25 5.00 -18.07 -9.66
N TRP A 26 4.76 -17.63 -10.90
CA TRP A 26 4.48 -16.24 -11.24
C TRP A 26 3.00 -15.87 -11.05
N ARG A 27 2.09 -16.85 -11.14
CA ARG A 27 0.65 -16.62 -10.89
C ARG A 27 0.38 -16.04 -9.51
N LYS A 28 1.05 -16.58 -8.48
CA LYS A 28 0.91 -16.09 -7.11
C LYS A 28 1.28 -14.61 -7.03
N SER A 29 2.38 -14.22 -7.68
CA SER A 29 2.83 -12.84 -7.64
C SER A 29 1.84 -11.88 -8.29
N MET A 30 1.30 -12.26 -9.45
CA MET A 30 0.28 -11.47 -10.15
C MET A 30 -1.02 -11.37 -9.36
N ILE A 31 -1.42 -12.43 -8.64
CA ILE A 31 -2.60 -12.41 -7.76
C ILE A 31 -2.42 -11.40 -6.62
N PHE A 32 -1.24 -11.34 -5.99
CA PHE A 32 -1.00 -10.38 -4.92
C PHE A 32 -0.94 -8.93 -5.42
N ILE A 33 -0.35 -8.68 -6.59
CA ILE A 33 -0.41 -7.36 -7.23
C ILE A 33 -1.86 -6.97 -7.50
N LEU A 34 -2.65 -7.87 -8.10
CA LEU A 34 -4.07 -7.62 -8.37
C LEU A 34 -4.87 -7.39 -7.09
N ALA A 35 -4.56 -8.13 -6.01
CA ALA A 35 -5.18 -7.94 -4.70
C ALA A 35 -4.85 -6.56 -4.12
N GLY A 36 -3.62 -6.05 -4.29
CA GLY A 36 -3.24 -4.69 -3.94
C GLY A 36 -4.04 -3.63 -4.70
N MET A 37 -4.14 -3.77 -6.02
CA MET A 37 -4.93 -2.83 -6.85
C MET A 37 -6.42 -2.85 -6.47
N THR A 38 -6.99 -4.04 -6.29
CA THR A 38 -8.37 -4.22 -5.81
C THR A 38 -8.55 -3.59 -4.43
N GLY A 39 -7.56 -3.75 -3.56
CA GLY A 39 -7.52 -3.17 -2.23
C GLY A 39 -7.61 -1.65 -2.27
N TYR A 40 -6.83 -0.99 -3.14
CA TYR A 40 -6.93 0.47 -3.28
C TYR A 40 -8.29 0.91 -3.81
N LEU A 41 -8.85 0.22 -4.81
CA LEU A 41 -10.19 0.52 -5.33
C LEU A 41 -11.24 0.44 -4.20
N LEU A 42 -11.21 -0.65 -3.43
CA LEU A 42 -12.11 -0.84 -2.30
C LEU A 42 -11.89 0.23 -1.22
N ALA A 43 -10.64 0.57 -0.93
CA ALA A 43 -10.29 1.60 0.05
C ALA A 43 -10.86 2.96 -0.35
N ALA A 44 -10.78 3.35 -1.62
CA ALA A 44 -11.36 4.61 -2.09
C ALA A 44 -12.88 4.69 -1.83
N TYR A 45 -13.63 3.60 -2.05
CA TYR A 45 -15.06 3.55 -1.75
C TYR A 45 -15.34 3.60 -0.25
N VAL A 46 -14.62 2.81 0.55
CA VAL A 46 -14.82 2.74 2.00
C VAL A 46 -14.46 4.07 2.67
N THR A 47 -13.38 4.72 2.22
CA THR A 47 -13.00 6.08 2.65
C THR A 47 -14.11 7.07 2.33
N SER A 48 -14.65 7.05 1.11
CA SER A 48 -15.74 7.94 0.70
C SER A 48 -17.01 7.72 1.53
N PHE A 49 -17.31 6.46 1.86
CA PHE A 49 -18.44 6.11 2.73
C PHE A 49 -18.27 6.68 4.14
N PHE A 50 -17.12 6.46 4.78
CA PHE A 50 -16.85 6.99 6.12
C PHE A 50 -16.80 8.53 6.14
N ALA A 51 -16.19 9.15 5.13
CA ALA A 51 -16.17 10.60 4.99
C ALA A 51 -17.58 11.19 4.91
N GLY A 52 -18.47 10.58 4.11
CA GLY A 52 -19.87 10.98 4.01
C GLY A 52 -20.67 10.75 5.30
N LEU A 53 -20.41 9.63 6.00
CA LEU A 53 -21.10 9.30 7.25
C LEU A 53 -20.72 10.26 8.39
N ILE A 54 -19.45 10.66 8.47
CA ILE A 54 -18.91 11.52 9.52
C ILE A 54 -19.05 13.01 9.16
N GLY A 55 -19.26 13.33 7.88
CA GLY A 55 -19.32 14.70 7.39
C GLY A 55 -17.95 15.39 7.33
N CYS A 56 -16.88 14.63 7.06
CA CYS A 56 -15.52 15.16 6.95
C CYS A 56 -15.32 15.93 5.64
N ASP A 57 -14.50 16.98 5.69
CA ASP A 57 -14.02 17.65 4.48
C ASP A 57 -12.95 16.81 3.76
N THR A 58 -12.51 17.29 2.59
CA THR A 58 -11.52 16.60 1.76
C THR A 58 -10.14 16.50 2.42
N VAL A 59 -9.78 17.46 3.28
CA VAL A 59 -8.47 17.51 3.95
C VAL A 59 -8.41 16.43 5.03
N ILE A 60 -9.38 16.42 5.94
CA ILE A 60 -9.51 15.40 6.99
C ILE A 60 -9.66 14.01 6.37
N THR A 61 -10.43 13.89 5.30
CA THR A 61 -10.60 12.63 4.58
C THR A 61 -9.26 12.12 4.05
N SER A 62 -8.46 12.97 3.40
CA SER A 62 -7.16 12.58 2.83
C SER A 62 -6.07 12.33 3.88
N HIS A 63 -6.12 13.04 5.01
CA HIS A 63 -5.04 13.01 6.02
C HIS A 63 -5.29 12.01 7.15
N ALA A 64 -6.55 11.66 7.44
CA ALA A 64 -6.88 10.77 8.56
C ALA A 64 -7.67 9.54 8.12
N ILE A 65 -8.78 9.72 7.39
CA ILE A 65 -9.68 8.60 7.04
C ILE A 65 -9.02 7.68 6.01
N SER A 66 -8.48 8.23 4.92
CA SER A 66 -7.88 7.44 3.85
C SER A 66 -6.72 6.58 4.35
N PRO A 67 -5.70 7.12 5.05
CA PRO A 67 -4.59 6.30 5.56
C PRO A 67 -5.06 5.15 6.45
N ALA A 68 -6.04 5.39 7.32
CA ALA A 68 -6.58 4.35 8.20
C ALA A 68 -7.26 3.23 7.40
N VAL A 69 -8.14 3.60 6.46
CA VAL A 69 -8.88 2.66 5.62
C VAL A 69 -7.94 1.89 4.68
N GLU A 70 -6.99 2.58 4.07
CA GLU A 70 -6.04 2.02 3.10
C GLU A 70 -5.14 0.98 3.76
N GLU A 71 -4.51 1.28 4.90
CA GLU A 71 -3.64 0.30 5.56
C GLU A 71 -4.42 -0.92 6.07
N VAL A 72 -5.63 -0.72 6.59
CA VAL A 72 -6.50 -1.83 7.04
C VAL A 72 -6.87 -2.73 5.86
N ILE A 73 -7.36 -2.17 4.75
CA ILE A 73 -7.80 -2.95 3.59
C ILE A 73 -6.62 -3.63 2.90
N LYS A 74 -5.49 -2.96 2.78
CA LYS A 74 -4.27 -3.52 2.20
C LYS A 74 -3.77 -4.73 2.98
N PHE A 75 -4.01 -4.77 4.29
CA PHE A 75 -3.61 -5.90 5.12
C PHE A 75 -4.56 -7.12 5.01
N LEU A 76 -5.82 -6.94 4.63
CA LEU A 76 -6.81 -8.04 4.49
C LEU A 76 -6.35 -9.23 3.63
N PRO A 77 -5.81 -9.04 2.39
CA PRO A 77 -5.35 -10.17 1.60
C PRO A 77 -4.21 -10.95 2.28
N ILE A 78 -3.40 -10.30 3.12
CA ILE A 78 -2.30 -10.94 3.85
C ILE A 78 -2.83 -11.73 5.04
N VAL A 79 -3.79 -11.17 5.79
CA VAL A 79 -4.48 -11.91 6.86
C VAL A 79 -5.14 -13.16 6.30
N PHE A 80 -5.84 -13.05 5.17
CA PHE A 80 -6.42 -14.21 4.49
C PHE A 80 -5.35 -15.22 4.09
N TYR A 81 -4.24 -14.76 3.49
CA TYR A 81 -3.14 -15.64 3.08
C TYR A 81 -2.53 -16.40 4.27
N LEU A 82 -2.33 -15.70 5.40
CA LEU A 82 -1.82 -16.28 6.64
C LEU A 82 -2.76 -17.33 7.23
N LEU A 83 -4.06 -17.05 7.30
CA LEU A 83 -5.05 -17.91 7.94
C LEU A 83 -5.39 -19.16 7.12
N VAL A 84 -5.36 -19.06 5.78
CA VAL A 84 -5.82 -20.14 4.90
C VAL A 84 -4.68 -21.01 4.38
N PHE A 85 -3.52 -20.41 4.10
CA PHE A 85 -2.42 -21.10 3.42
C PHE A 85 -1.20 -21.36 4.29
N GLU A 86 -1.19 -20.83 5.52
CA GLU A 86 -0.09 -20.99 6.50
C GLU A 86 1.31 -20.86 5.85
N PRO A 87 1.58 -19.76 5.11
CA PRO A 87 2.78 -19.62 4.32
C PRO A 87 4.02 -19.54 5.20
N LYS A 88 5.18 -19.92 4.64
CA LYS A 88 6.48 -19.64 5.27
C LYS A 88 6.69 -18.12 5.35
N ARG A 89 7.44 -17.67 6.35
CA ARG A 89 7.72 -16.23 6.59
C ARG A 89 8.17 -15.50 5.32
N ARG A 90 9.11 -16.07 4.56
CA ARG A 90 9.61 -15.50 3.29
C ARG A 90 8.51 -15.33 2.24
N ASP A 91 7.61 -16.30 2.10
CA ASP A 91 6.51 -16.24 1.14
C ASP A 91 5.48 -15.17 1.55
N CYS A 92 5.26 -14.99 2.85
CA CYS A 92 4.41 -13.93 3.38
C CYS A 92 5.03 -12.54 3.18
N SER A 93 6.34 -12.38 3.40
CA SER A 93 7.05 -11.13 3.13
C SER A 93 6.95 -10.72 1.65
N ASN A 94 7.10 -11.69 0.74
CA ASN A 94 6.94 -11.46 -0.69
C ASN A 94 5.51 -11.06 -1.04
N ALA A 95 4.50 -11.70 -0.45
CA ALA A 95 3.10 -11.35 -0.65
C ALA A 95 2.80 -9.92 -0.21
N LEU A 96 3.27 -9.51 0.97
CA LEU A 96 3.15 -8.14 1.49
C LEU A 96 3.72 -7.09 0.54
N LEU A 97 4.93 -7.35 0.03
CA LEU A 97 5.60 -6.45 -0.92
C LEU A 97 4.79 -6.33 -2.22
N LEU A 98 4.30 -7.44 -2.75
CA LEU A 98 3.55 -7.44 -4.01
C LEU A 98 2.17 -6.78 -3.87
N VAL A 99 1.51 -6.92 -2.71
CA VAL A 99 0.29 -6.19 -2.40
C VAL A 99 0.57 -4.68 -2.33
N ALA A 100 1.64 -4.26 -1.64
CA ALA A 100 2.04 -2.84 -1.59
C ALA A 100 2.30 -2.27 -2.98
N VAL A 101 3.06 -2.98 -3.81
CA VAL A 101 3.37 -2.59 -5.19
C VAL A 101 2.09 -2.41 -6.01
N GLY A 102 1.16 -3.38 -5.94
CA GLY A 102 -0.11 -3.28 -6.65
C GLY A 102 -0.95 -2.10 -6.18
N PHE A 103 -1.01 -1.88 -4.87
CA PHE A 103 -1.74 -0.79 -4.25
C PHE A 103 -1.20 0.58 -4.70
N ALA A 104 0.11 0.81 -4.53
CA ALA A 104 0.78 2.05 -4.90
C ALA A 104 0.76 2.31 -6.42
N THR A 105 0.87 1.25 -7.23
CA THR A 105 0.78 1.36 -8.69
C THR A 105 -0.58 1.93 -9.08
N PHE A 106 -1.66 1.35 -8.57
CA PHE A 106 -3.00 1.79 -8.95
C PHE A 106 -3.32 3.18 -8.39
N GLU A 107 -2.93 3.47 -7.15
CA GLU A 107 -3.04 4.82 -6.59
C GLU A 107 -2.33 5.86 -7.45
N ASN A 108 -1.08 5.62 -7.85
CA ASN A 108 -0.31 6.58 -8.63
C ASN A 108 -0.98 6.88 -9.98
N VAL A 109 -1.47 5.85 -10.67
CA VAL A 109 -2.18 6.05 -11.95
C VAL A 109 -3.48 6.83 -11.76
N VAL A 110 -4.25 6.49 -10.72
CA VAL A 110 -5.49 7.19 -10.40
C VAL A 110 -5.20 8.65 -10.06
N PHE A 111 -4.22 8.92 -9.19
CA PHE A 111 -3.82 10.28 -8.83
C PHE A 111 -3.45 11.09 -10.07
N MET A 112 -2.57 10.56 -10.93
CA MET A 112 -2.16 11.26 -12.15
C MET A 112 -3.34 11.53 -13.09
N THR A 113 -4.34 10.65 -13.12
CA THR A 113 -5.52 10.85 -13.97
C THR A 113 -6.43 11.96 -13.44
N TYR A 114 -6.55 12.12 -12.12
CA TYR A 114 -7.41 13.14 -11.50
C TYR A 114 -6.74 14.51 -11.36
N TYR A 115 -5.45 14.54 -11.01
CA TYR A 115 -4.71 15.78 -10.73
C TYR A 115 -3.79 16.20 -11.89
N GLY A 116 -3.69 15.39 -12.94
CA GLY A 116 -2.79 15.60 -14.07
C GLY A 116 -1.36 15.14 -13.78
N ALA A 117 -0.54 15.17 -14.82
CA ALA A 117 0.90 15.01 -14.69
C ALA A 117 1.52 16.40 -14.53
N ALA A 118 2.19 16.63 -13.40
CA ALA A 118 3.15 17.73 -13.25
C ALA A 118 4.39 17.48 -14.15
N ASP A 119 5.43 18.28 -14.00
CA ASP A 119 6.73 17.99 -14.65
C ASP A 119 7.18 16.56 -14.33
N LEU A 120 7.85 15.91 -15.29
CA LEU A 120 8.27 14.50 -15.18
C LEU A 120 8.98 14.21 -13.85
N LEU A 121 9.80 15.14 -13.36
CA LEU A 121 10.53 15.01 -12.12
C LEU A 121 9.60 14.91 -10.90
N ASP A 122 8.55 15.73 -10.86
CA ASP A 122 7.56 15.73 -9.77
C ASP A 122 6.79 14.40 -9.73
N VAL A 123 6.39 13.91 -10.91
CA VAL A 123 5.72 12.62 -11.06
C VAL A 123 6.63 11.48 -10.59
N LEU A 124 7.91 11.50 -10.95
CA LEU A 124 8.87 10.48 -10.53
C LEU A 124 9.09 10.51 -9.01
N ILE A 125 9.39 11.68 -8.45
CA ILE A 125 9.65 11.83 -7.02
C ILE A 125 8.43 11.40 -6.20
N ARG A 126 7.24 11.91 -6.54
CA ARG A 126 6.00 11.54 -5.86
C ARG A 126 5.67 10.06 -6.05
N GLY A 127 5.81 9.54 -7.26
CA GLY A 127 5.50 8.15 -7.59
C GLY A 127 6.34 7.17 -6.78
N PHE A 128 7.66 7.36 -6.77
CA PHE A 128 8.57 6.58 -5.94
C PHE A 128 8.36 6.81 -4.44
N GLY A 129 8.06 8.05 -4.03
CA GLY A 129 7.76 8.39 -2.63
C GLY A 129 6.54 7.65 -2.10
N THR A 130 5.46 7.66 -2.86
CA THR A 130 4.20 6.98 -2.56
C THR A 130 4.39 5.46 -2.53
N GLY A 131 5.11 4.91 -3.52
CA GLY A 131 5.51 3.50 -3.52
C GLY A 131 6.26 3.14 -2.25
N ALA A 132 7.40 3.78 -2.02
CA ALA A 132 8.28 3.49 -0.88
C ALA A 132 7.53 3.63 0.46
N MET A 133 6.61 4.59 0.58
CA MET A 133 5.76 4.75 1.76
C MET A 133 4.88 3.52 1.97
N HIS A 134 4.18 3.04 0.93
CA HIS A 134 3.34 1.84 1.02
C HIS A 134 4.15 0.58 1.33
N GLU A 135 5.34 0.43 0.73
CA GLU A 135 6.23 -0.68 1.05
C GLU A 135 6.70 -0.63 2.51
N LEU A 136 7.07 0.55 3.01
CA LEU A 136 7.46 0.72 4.42
C LEU A 136 6.30 0.42 5.37
N CYS A 137 5.09 0.92 5.10
CA CYS A 137 3.90 0.60 5.89
C CYS A 137 3.67 -0.92 5.97
N CYS A 138 3.75 -1.62 4.84
CA CYS A 138 3.65 -3.09 4.82
C CYS A 138 4.77 -3.75 5.62
N CYS A 139 6.03 -3.31 5.48
CA CYS A 139 7.15 -3.81 6.28
C CYS A 139 6.93 -3.59 7.78
N THR A 140 6.40 -2.44 8.18
CA THR A 140 6.09 -2.13 9.58
C THR A 140 5.04 -3.10 10.14
N VAL A 141 3.93 -3.32 9.43
CA VAL A 141 2.91 -4.31 9.85
C VAL A 141 3.50 -5.72 9.90
N ALA A 142 4.35 -6.06 8.94
CA ALA A 142 5.04 -7.35 8.88
C ALA A 142 5.90 -7.62 10.12
N LEU A 143 6.54 -6.60 10.70
CA LEU A 143 7.30 -6.74 11.95
C LEU A 143 6.41 -7.23 13.09
N GLY A 144 5.18 -6.70 13.22
CA GLY A 144 4.22 -7.14 14.22
C GLY A 144 3.79 -8.61 14.06
N VAL A 145 3.70 -9.07 12.81
CA VAL A 145 3.37 -10.47 12.49
C VAL A 145 4.56 -11.39 12.75
N PHE A 146 5.75 -11.04 12.29
CA PHE A 146 6.90 -11.94 12.24
C PHE A 146 7.76 -11.95 13.51
N LEU A 147 7.91 -10.82 14.20
CA LEU A 147 8.68 -10.78 15.45
C LEU A 147 8.02 -11.60 16.56
N LEU A 148 6.69 -11.70 16.52
CA LEU A 148 5.87 -12.35 17.53
C LEU A 148 5.23 -13.64 16.97
N TRP A 149 5.81 -14.21 15.91
CA TRP A 149 5.25 -15.33 15.16
C TRP A 149 4.77 -16.49 16.03
N ASP A 150 5.54 -16.88 17.04
CA ASP A 150 5.25 -18.04 17.88
C ASP A 150 4.34 -17.73 19.08
N GLN A 151 3.95 -16.46 19.27
CA GLN A 151 3.18 -15.98 20.42
C GLN A 151 1.85 -15.34 19.95
N PRO A 152 0.76 -16.12 19.77
CA PRO A 152 -0.41 -15.68 19.01
C PRO A 152 -1.11 -14.44 19.60
N TRP A 153 -1.21 -14.34 20.93
CA TRP A 153 -1.80 -13.17 21.58
C TRP A 153 -0.93 -11.92 21.44
N LEU A 154 0.37 -12.05 21.68
CA LEU A 154 1.32 -10.96 21.47
C LEU A 154 1.38 -10.54 20.01
N ARG A 155 1.31 -11.50 19.07
CA ARG A 155 1.25 -11.24 17.63
C ARG A 155 0.05 -10.41 17.25
N ALA A 156 -1.13 -10.72 17.76
CA ALA A 156 -2.34 -9.95 17.49
C ALA A 156 -2.18 -8.49 17.98
N MET A 157 -1.74 -8.31 19.22
CA MET A 157 -1.52 -6.98 19.80
C MET A 157 -0.40 -6.19 19.10
N GLY A 158 0.72 -6.85 18.80
CA GLY A 158 1.85 -6.26 18.10
C GLY A 158 1.48 -5.88 16.67
N THR A 159 0.79 -6.76 15.94
CA THR A 159 0.28 -6.45 14.59
C THR A 159 -0.64 -5.24 14.62
N PHE A 160 -1.55 -5.16 15.60
CA PHE A 160 -2.40 -3.97 15.76
C PHE A 160 -1.59 -2.70 16.06
N ALA A 161 -0.61 -2.77 16.96
CA ALA A 161 0.25 -1.62 17.29
C ALA A 161 1.06 -1.13 16.07
N PHE A 162 1.64 -2.07 15.30
CA PHE A 162 2.38 -1.74 14.08
C PHE A 162 1.47 -1.27 12.94
N LEU A 163 0.22 -1.75 12.87
CA LEU A 163 -0.79 -1.21 11.97
C LEU A 163 -1.13 0.25 12.30
N CYS A 164 -1.36 0.57 13.57
CA CYS A 164 -1.55 1.96 14.00
C CYS A 164 -0.32 2.84 13.68
N THR A 165 0.88 2.29 13.79
CA THR A 165 2.13 2.98 13.42
C THR A 165 2.19 3.25 11.92
N ALA A 166 1.85 2.26 11.09
CA ALA A 166 1.78 2.41 9.63
C ALA A 166 0.75 3.46 9.22
N ILE A 167 -0.46 3.42 9.80
CA ILE A 167 -1.51 4.42 9.57
C ILE A 167 -1.01 5.83 9.91
N THR A 168 -0.33 5.98 11.05
CA THR A 168 0.20 7.28 11.49
C THR A 168 1.30 7.77 10.54
N PHE A 169 2.20 6.89 10.12
CA PHE A 169 3.26 7.22 9.17
C PHE A 169 2.69 7.66 7.81
N HIS A 170 1.71 6.93 7.28
CA HIS A 170 1.00 7.27 6.05
C HIS A 170 0.26 8.61 6.18
N ALA A 171 -0.45 8.84 7.29
CA ALA A 171 -1.11 10.13 7.56
C ALA A 171 -0.12 11.31 7.52
N ILE A 172 1.02 11.17 8.21
CA ILE A 172 2.08 12.18 8.20
C ILE A 172 2.62 12.38 6.78
N PHE A 173 2.85 11.31 6.03
CA PHE A 173 3.26 11.40 4.63
C PHE A 173 2.27 12.22 3.81
N ASN A 174 0.96 11.90 3.87
CA ASN A 174 -0.08 12.62 3.14
C ASN A 174 -0.14 14.11 3.50
N ILE A 175 0.01 14.44 4.79
CA ILE A 175 0.07 15.83 5.24
C ILE A 175 1.26 16.55 4.57
N VAL A 176 2.46 15.98 4.65
CA VAL A 176 3.69 16.61 4.12
C VAL A 176 3.64 16.73 2.60
N VAL A 177 3.20 15.70 1.88
CA VAL A 177 3.21 15.74 0.40
C VAL A 177 2.09 16.58 -0.20
N SER A 178 1.04 16.88 0.56
CA SER A 178 -0.05 17.76 0.13
C SER A 178 0.28 19.27 0.19
N GLY A 179 1.47 19.63 0.68
CA GLY A 179 1.93 21.01 0.78
C GLY A 179 2.46 21.60 -0.54
N SER A 180 3.50 22.44 -0.45
CA SER A 180 4.19 22.99 -1.63
C SER A 180 5.00 21.92 -2.37
N THR A 181 5.46 22.21 -3.59
CA THR A 181 6.37 21.32 -4.35
C THR A 181 7.61 20.91 -3.53
N PHE A 182 8.20 21.87 -2.80
CA PHE A 182 9.33 21.57 -1.91
C PHE A 182 8.94 20.59 -0.80
N SER A 183 7.76 20.77 -0.20
CA SER A 183 7.23 19.85 0.82
C SER A 183 6.98 18.44 0.23
N MET A 184 6.42 18.36 -0.98
CA MET A 184 6.26 17.10 -1.71
C MET A 184 7.59 16.39 -1.94
N TRP A 185 8.64 17.12 -2.32
CA TRP A 185 9.96 16.53 -2.55
C TRP A 185 10.56 15.99 -1.25
N VAL A 186 10.54 16.78 -0.17
CA VAL A 186 11.04 16.35 1.13
C VAL A 186 10.23 15.17 1.67
N GLY A 187 8.89 15.26 1.62
CA GLY A 187 7.99 14.21 2.06
C GLY A 187 8.16 12.90 1.30
N SER A 188 8.46 12.97 0.00
CA SER A 188 8.73 11.80 -0.84
C SER A 188 10.14 11.23 -0.63
N ALA A 189 11.14 12.08 -0.36
CA ALA A 189 12.51 11.65 -0.14
C ALA A 189 12.68 10.82 1.15
N ILE A 190 11.89 11.11 2.20
CA ILE A 190 11.93 10.39 3.48
C ILE A 190 11.68 8.88 3.30
N PRO A 191 10.52 8.42 2.80
CA PRO A 191 10.27 7.00 2.62
C PRO A 191 11.23 6.37 1.61
N ILE A 192 11.59 7.05 0.52
CA ILE A 192 12.59 6.54 -0.44
C ILE A 192 13.92 6.25 0.26
N THR A 193 14.39 7.18 1.09
CA THR A 193 15.67 7.03 1.81
C THR A 193 15.62 5.90 2.82
N ILE A 194 14.57 5.84 3.64
CA ILE A 194 14.39 4.79 4.64
C ILE A 194 14.31 3.41 3.97
N PHE A 195 13.54 3.30 2.89
CA PHE A 195 13.40 2.05 2.14
C PHE A 195 14.71 1.66 1.44
N GLY A 196 15.44 2.62 0.88
CA GLY A 196 16.77 2.39 0.30
C GLY A 196 17.78 1.86 1.33
N ILE A 197 17.80 2.44 2.54
CA ILE A 197 18.62 1.94 3.66
C ILE A 197 18.17 0.52 4.05
N TYR A 198 16.86 0.28 4.15
CA TYR A 198 16.33 -1.05 4.45
C TYR A 198 16.82 -2.09 3.43
N LEU A 199 16.75 -1.77 2.13
CA LEU A 199 17.23 -2.65 1.06
C LEU A 199 18.75 -2.88 1.14
N ALA A 200 19.53 -1.83 1.39
CA ALA A 200 20.98 -1.91 1.45
C ALA A 200 21.50 -2.78 2.60
N PHE A 201 20.86 -2.70 3.77
CA PHE A 201 21.35 -3.34 5.00
C PHE A 201 20.63 -4.64 5.38
N PHE A 202 19.35 -4.80 5.01
CA PHE A 202 18.51 -5.86 5.55
C PHE A 202 17.97 -6.84 4.51
N HIS A 203 17.91 -6.49 3.22
CA HIS A 203 17.35 -7.37 2.19
C HIS A 203 18.12 -8.69 2.00
N LYS A 204 19.43 -8.72 2.33
CA LYS A 204 20.25 -9.95 2.23
C LYS A 204 20.10 -10.90 3.44
N LYS A 205 19.29 -10.58 4.45
CA LYS A 205 19.20 -11.33 5.71
C LYS A 205 17.81 -11.95 6.02
N LEU A 206 16.84 -11.83 5.12
CA LEU A 206 15.49 -12.44 5.20
C LEU A 206 15.28 -13.45 4.07
#